data_AF-A0A3M1HPR0-F1
#
_entry.id   AF-A0A3M1HPR0-F1
#
_cell.length_a   1.000
_cell.length_b   1.000
_cell.length_c   1.000
_cell.angle_alpha   90.00
_cell.angle_beta   90.00
_cell.angle_gamma   90.00
#
_symmetry.space_group_name_H-M   'P 1'
#
loop_
_entity.id
_entity.type
_entity.pdbx_description
1 polymer ?
#
loop_
_entity_poly.entity_id
_entity_poly.type
_entity_poly.pdbx_seq_one_letter_code
_entity_poly.pdbx_strand_id
1 'polypeptide(L)'
;MCSDALAEGVNLQQASAVVMLDMPSVIRVAEQRIGRVDRLNSPHPKIEVWWPEDTKAFALEADRKFIQRHREVAAILGANIEIPHDENMRDWMDEHAFSAEEIMVRLRQAEQAPLDGIRDAFAPVRELVEGPQAVVRKEIYDAVAGSDAKVLSVIAAVRAKQPWAFFALSGRGGKAPQWVWFTDAHAPPETDLDRIAAHLRAMAQGHAPVDIHAAQDSVETLLRTFRRRLENAERSLLPRRKQRALEELEYLLSRYVLLPNLSLDEHEGLRWILHGVRGASEGLRLDLDAAAEAWLELVRDVWLDELGRRGQRKRPLRLRHLRRRLLAQPIPASRIVRRFEKVPRTEGISYRAAVTILGVPG
;
A
#
# COMPACT_ATOMS: atom_id res chain seq x y z
N MET A 1 -0.24 -24.86 0.80
CA MET A 1 -0.07 -23.71 -0.12
C MET A 1 -0.22 -22.43 0.69
N CYS A 2 0.55 -21.37 0.42
CA CYS A 2 0.38 -20.10 1.15
C CYS A 2 -0.94 -19.44 0.75
N SER A 3 -1.80 -19.14 1.72
CA SER A 3 -3.21 -18.80 1.53
C SER A 3 -3.46 -17.57 0.67
N ASP A 4 -2.65 -16.52 0.82
CA ASP A 4 -3.01 -15.20 0.29
C ASP A 4 -2.44 -14.97 -1.12
N ALA A 5 -1.32 -15.63 -1.45
CA ALA A 5 -0.62 -15.45 -2.72
C ALA A 5 -1.24 -16.24 -3.90
N LEU A 6 -2.17 -17.17 -3.61
CA LEU A 6 -2.77 -18.07 -4.59
C LEU A 6 -4.31 -18.02 -4.58
N ALA A 7 -4.94 -17.29 -3.65
CA ALA A 7 -6.39 -17.17 -3.54
C ALA A 7 -7.07 -16.58 -4.78
N GLU A 8 -6.33 -15.90 -5.66
CA GLU A 8 -6.89 -15.17 -6.80
C GLU A 8 -6.67 -15.81 -8.18
N GLY A 9 -5.93 -16.92 -8.33
CA GLY A 9 -5.47 -17.32 -9.69
C GLY A 9 -5.42 -18.80 -10.08
N VAL A 10 -5.57 -19.76 -9.17
CA VAL A 10 -5.35 -21.19 -9.50
C VAL A 10 -6.65 -22.00 -9.43
N ASN A 11 -6.93 -22.73 -10.51
CA ASN A 11 -8.05 -23.65 -10.59
C ASN A 11 -7.63 -25.04 -10.09
N LEU A 12 -8.24 -25.53 -9.01
CA LEU A 12 -7.86 -26.77 -8.32
C LEU A 12 -8.96 -27.82 -8.36
N GLN A 13 -9.84 -27.74 -9.36
CA GLN A 13 -10.99 -28.64 -9.55
C GLN A 13 -10.63 -30.13 -9.61
N GLN A 14 -9.38 -30.52 -9.88
CA GLN A 14 -8.96 -31.93 -9.86
C GLN A 14 -8.69 -32.48 -8.46
N ALA A 15 -8.60 -31.63 -7.43
CA ALA A 15 -8.39 -32.07 -6.05
C ALA A 15 -9.70 -32.60 -5.43
N SER A 16 -9.58 -33.60 -4.56
CA SER A 16 -10.72 -34.18 -3.81
C SER A 16 -10.73 -33.78 -2.33
N ALA A 17 -9.69 -33.10 -1.84
CA ALA A 17 -9.57 -32.69 -0.45
C ALA A 17 -8.88 -31.33 -0.30
N VAL A 18 -9.30 -30.56 0.70
CA VAL A 18 -8.70 -29.31 1.16
C VAL A 18 -8.29 -29.47 2.61
N VAL A 19 -7.01 -29.27 2.91
CA VAL A 19 -6.51 -29.25 4.30
C VAL A 19 -6.11 -27.82 4.65
N MET A 20 -6.79 -27.25 5.63
CA MET A 20 -6.45 -25.95 6.19
C MET A 20 -5.44 -26.16 7.33
N LEU A 21 -4.30 -25.47 7.25
CA LEU A 21 -3.26 -25.51 8.28
C LEU A 21 -3.41 -24.38 9.30
N ASP A 22 -4.29 -23.43 9.00
CA ASP A 22 -4.60 -22.24 9.79
C ASP A 22 -6.11 -21.98 9.76
N MET A 23 -6.66 -21.49 10.87
CA MET A 23 -8.03 -20.99 10.89
C MET A 23 -8.11 -19.67 10.10
N PRO A 24 -9.01 -19.54 9.11
CA PRO A 24 -9.18 -18.31 8.36
C PRO A 24 -9.67 -17.16 9.25
N SER A 25 -9.22 -15.94 9.01
CA SER A 25 -9.65 -14.75 9.77
C SER A 25 -11.01 -14.18 9.34
N VAL A 26 -11.49 -14.55 8.15
CA VAL A 26 -12.77 -14.07 7.57
C VAL A 26 -13.44 -15.19 6.77
N ILE A 27 -14.78 -15.31 6.88
CA ILE A 27 -15.59 -16.36 6.22
C ILE A 27 -15.37 -16.38 4.71
N ARG A 28 -15.36 -15.20 4.08
CA ARG A 28 -15.13 -15.06 2.64
C ARG A 28 -13.85 -15.77 2.18
N VAL A 29 -12.80 -15.74 2.99
CA VAL A 29 -11.53 -16.41 2.66
C VAL A 29 -11.69 -17.93 2.73
N ALA A 30 -12.44 -18.45 3.71
CA ALA A 30 -12.74 -19.87 3.80
C ALA A 30 -13.59 -20.35 2.59
N GLU A 31 -14.64 -19.62 2.24
CA GLU A 31 -15.50 -19.91 1.07
C GLU A 31 -14.69 -19.86 -0.23
N GLN A 32 -13.84 -18.85 -0.38
CA GLN A 32 -12.97 -18.76 -1.55
C GLN A 32 -11.97 -19.89 -1.61
N ARG A 33 -11.40 -20.36 -0.48
CA ARG A 33 -10.47 -21.50 -0.43
C ARG A 33 -11.18 -22.80 -0.84
N ILE A 34 -12.36 -23.06 -0.29
CA ILE A 34 -13.16 -24.27 -0.58
C ILE A 34 -13.69 -24.24 -2.02
N GLY A 35 -14.23 -23.09 -2.47
CA GLY A 35 -14.78 -22.90 -3.82
C GLY A 35 -13.76 -22.93 -4.98
N ARG A 36 -12.47 -23.19 -4.70
CA ARG A 36 -11.48 -23.54 -5.75
C ARG A 36 -11.47 -25.02 -6.07
N VAL A 37 -11.89 -25.85 -5.12
CA VAL A 37 -12.01 -27.30 -5.27
C VAL A 37 -13.48 -27.64 -5.51
N ASP A 38 -14.39 -27.06 -4.73
CA ASP A 38 -15.83 -27.27 -4.84
C ASP A 38 -16.48 -26.33 -5.86
N ARG A 39 -16.69 -26.86 -7.06
CA ARG A 39 -17.31 -26.17 -8.20
C ARG A 39 -18.23 -27.12 -8.95
N LEU A 40 -19.21 -26.54 -9.67
CA LEU A 40 -20.23 -27.25 -10.47
C LEU A 40 -19.68 -28.35 -11.41
N ASN A 41 -18.42 -28.22 -11.86
CA ASN A 41 -17.76 -29.14 -12.78
C ASN A 41 -16.62 -29.95 -12.12
N SER A 42 -16.64 -30.11 -10.79
CA SER A 42 -15.72 -31.00 -10.08
C SER A 42 -15.93 -32.46 -10.55
N PRO A 43 -14.86 -33.24 -10.83
CA PRO A 43 -14.96 -34.65 -11.17
C PRO A 43 -15.27 -35.53 -9.94
N HIS A 44 -15.24 -34.95 -8.73
CA HIS A 44 -15.43 -35.68 -7.48
C HIS A 44 -16.85 -35.45 -6.94
N PRO A 45 -17.59 -36.51 -6.55
CA PRO A 45 -18.96 -36.39 -6.03
C PRO A 45 -19.01 -35.82 -4.60
N LYS A 46 -17.88 -35.83 -3.88
CA LYS A 46 -17.70 -35.27 -2.54
C LYS A 46 -16.30 -34.70 -2.43
N ILE A 47 -16.16 -33.59 -1.72
CA ILE A 47 -14.88 -32.95 -1.42
C ILE A 47 -14.73 -32.90 0.09
N GLU A 48 -13.59 -33.38 0.58
CA GLU A 48 -13.29 -33.37 2.01
C GLU A 48 -12.60 -32.07 2.42
N VAL A 49 -13.11 -31.44 3.47
CA VAL A 49 -12.51 -30.21 4.03
C VAL A 49 -12.03 -30.52 5.46
N TRP A 50 -10.72 -30.50 5.63
CA TRP A 50 -10.05 -30.76 6.91
C TRP A 50 -9.64 -29.44 7.55
N TRP A 51 -10.11 -29.23 8.78
CA TRP A 51 -9.84 -28.04 9.58
C TRP A 51 -8.71 -28.31 10.58
N PRO A 52 -7.94 -27.28 10.97
CA PRO A 52 -6.90 -27.44 11.98
C PRO A 52 -7.53 -27.72 13.36
N GLU A 53 -7.00 -28.73 14.05
CA GLU A 53 -7.32 -29.00 15.46
C GLU A 53 -6.28 -28.29 16.33
N ASP A 54 -6.47 -26.99 16.57
CA ASP A 54 -5.56 -26.21 17.39
C ASP A 54 -5.82 -26.46 18.89
N THR A 55 -4.76 -26.83 19.62
CA THR A 55 -4.84 -26.95 21.08
C THR A 55 -5.13 -25.58 21.72
N LYS A 56 -5.77 -25.54 22.91
CA LYS A 56 -6.20 -24.30 23.60
C LYS A 56 -5.08 -23.23 23.77
N ALA A 57 -3.81 -23.62 23.72
CA ALA A 57 -2.67 -22.72 23.78
C ALA A 57 -2.36 -21.98 22.46
N PHE A 58 -2.87 -22.48 21.33
CA PHE A 58 -2.68 -21.92 19.98
C PHE A 58 -3.98 -21.40 19.35
N ALA A 59 -5.15 -21.69 19.96
CA ALA A 59 -6.42 -21.09 19.58
C ALA A 59 -6.38 -19.56 19.77
N LEU A 60 -6.24 -18.82 18.68
CA LEU A 60 -6.19 -17.36 18.67
C LEU A 60 -7.61 -16.81 18.94
N GLU A 61 -7.71 -15.58 19.49
CA GLU A 61 -9.00 -14.89 19.58
C GLU A 61 -9.68 -14.73 18.21
N ALA A 62 -8.89 -14.69 17.14
CA ALA A 62 -9.38 -14.64 15.76
C ALA A 62 -10.20 -15.88 15.37
N ASP A 63 -9.86 -17.05 15.88
CA ASP A 63 -10.53 -18.32 15.57
C ASP A 63 -11.93 -18.35 16.19
N ARG A 64 -12.04 -17.81 17.42
CA ARG A 64 -13.32 -17.61 18.13
C ARG A 64 -14.23 -16.63 17.37
N LYS A 65 -13.67 -15.51 16.91
CA LYS A 65 -14.39 -14.49 16.12
C LYS A 65 -14.84 -15.03 14.76
N PHE A 66 -14.07 -15.91 14.13
CA PHE A 66 -14.46 -16.58 12.88
C PHE A 66 -15.71 -17.45 13.07
N ILE A 67 -15.74 -18.27 14.12
CA ILE A 67 -16.88 -19.13 14.46
C ILE A 67 -18.13 -18.30 14.75
N GLN A 68 -17.99 -17.21 15.52
CA GLN A 68 -19.12 -16.32 15.83
C GLN A 68 -19.71 -15.73 14.55
N ARG A 69 -18.88 -15.17 13.67
CA ARG A 69 -19.34 -14.58 12.41
C ARG A 69 -19.98 -15.63 11.50
N HIS A 70 -19.45 -16.86 11.47
CA HIS A 70 -20.03 -17.93 10.66
C HIS A 70 -21.48 -18.19 11.07
N ARG A 71 -21.78 -18.19 12.39
CA ARG A 71 -23.16 -18.29 12.87
C ARG A 71 -24.04 -17.12 12.46
N GLU A 72 -23.53 -15.90 12.57
CA GLU A 72 -24.28 -14.69 12.17
C GLU A 72 -24.65 -14.76 10.67
N VAL A 73 -23.70 -15.15 9.82
CA VAL A 73 -23.95 -15.35 8.38
C VAL A 73 -24.87 -16.54 8.13
N ALA A 74 -24.68 -17.66 8.83
CA ALA A 74 -25.51 -18.85 8.70
C ALA A 74 -26.98 -18.57 9.02
N ALA A 75 -27.24 -17.77 10.06
CA ALA A 75 -28.58 -17.42 10.50
C ALA A 75 -29.29 -16.44 9.55
N ILE A 76 -28.54 -15.56 8.87
CA ILE A 76 -29.11 -14.51 8.01
C ILE A 76 -29.23 -14.98 6.55
N LEU A 77 -28.20 -15.63 6.02
CA LEU A 77 -28.07 -15.96 4.59
C LEU A 77 -28.08 -17.47 4.31
N GLY A 78 -27.96 -18.30 5.34
CA GLY A 78 -27.59 -19.71 5.20
C GLY A 78 -26.07 -19.86 5.03
N ALA A 79 -25.49 -20.87 5.67
CA ALA A 79 -24.05 -21.15 5.53
C ALA A 79 -23.81 -22.17 4.41
N ASN A 80 -22.86 -21.86 3.53
CA ASN A 80 -22.37 -22.77 2.50
C ASN A 80 -21.20 -23.65 2.96
N ILE A 81 -20.82 -23.57 4.24
CA ILE A 81 -19.69 -24.30 4.82
C ILE A 81 -20.13 -24.92 6.14
N GLU A 82 -19.84 -26.20 6.32
CA GLU A 82 -19.96 -26.89 7.60
C GLU A 82 -18.62 -26.78 8.37
N ILE A 83 -18.67 -26.25 9.58
CA ILE A 83 -17.52 -26.22 10.51
C ILE A 83 -17.65 -27.44 11.44
N PRO A 84 -16.58 -28.22 11.68
CA PRO A 84 -16.62 -29.39 12.54
C PRO A 84 -17.13 -29.06 13.94
N HIS A 85 -18.01 -29.92 14.46
CA HIS A 85 -18.54 -29.84 15.82
C HIS A 85 -17.49 -30.32 16.82
N ASP A 86 -16.72 -29.41 17.42
CA ASP A 86 -15.87 -29.75 18.55
C ASP A 86 -16.69 -29.75 19.86
N GLU A 87 -16.50 -30.75 20.72
CA GLU A 87 -17.19 -30.86 22.00
C GLU A 87 -16.82 -29.71 22.96
N ASN A 88 -15.61 -29.15 22.84
CA ASN A 88 -15.23 -27.92 23.54
C ASN A 88 -16.01 -26.68 23.07
N MET A 89 -16.65 -26.76 21.90
CA MET A 89 -17.41 -25.67 21.31
C MET A 89 -18.84 -25.63 21.86
N ARG A 90 -19.43 -26.78 22.25
CA ARG A 90 -20.80 -26.97 22.80
C ARG A 90 -21.09 -26.11 24.03
N ASP A 91 -20.20 -26.11 25.02
CA ASP A 91 -20.37 -25.29 26.22
C ASP A 91 -20.46 -23.78 25.91
N TRP A 92 -19.92 -23.35 24.76
CA TRP A 92 -20.01 -21.97 24.27
C TRP A 92 -21.15 -21.76 23.24
N MET A 93 -21.73 -22.83 22.69
CA MET A 93 -22.85 -22.75 21.73
C MET A 93 -24.16 -22.35 22.41
N ASP A 94 -24.38 -22.79 23.65
CA ASP A 94 -25.64 -22.58 24.37
C ASP A 94 -25.71 -21.25 25.15
N GLU A 95 -24.58 -20.64 25.52
CA GLU A 95 -24.59 -19.35 26.26
C GLU A 95 -24.92 -18.11 25.39
N HIS A 96 -24.91 -18.20 24.06
CA HIS A 96 -24.97 -17.04 23.16
C HIS A 96 -25.91 -17.20 21.95
N ALA A 97 -27.03 -17.90 22.11
CA ALA A 97 -28.09 -17.91 21.09
C ALA A 97 -28.76 -16.52 21.04
N PHE A 98 -28.50 -15.75 19.97
CA PHE A 98 -29.10 -14.43 19.78
C PHE A 98 -30.37 -14.52 18.94
N SER A 99 -31.40 -13.78 19.33
CA SER A 99 -32.58 -13.54 18.49
C SER A 99 -32.25 -12.59 17.33
N ALA A 100 -33.03 -12.66 16.24
CA ALA A 100 -32.86 -11.79 15.08
C ALA A 100 -32.98 -10.30 15.43
N GLU A 101 -33.83 -9.93 16.40
CA GLU A 101 -33.93 -8.56 16.89
C GLU A 101 -32.66 -8.08 17.62
N GLU A 102 -32.02 -8.94 18.42
CA GLU A 102 -30.78 -8.60 19.14
C GLU A 102 -29.59 -8.38 18.20
N ILE A 103 -29.55 -9.11 17.09
CA ILE A 103 -28.55 -8.94 16.03
C ILE A 103 -28.69 -7.56 15.37
N MET A 104 -29.93 -7.12 15.08
CA MET A 104 -30.17 -5.80 14.48
C MET A 104 -29.76 -4.65 15.41
N VAL A 105 -30.02 -4.78 16.72
CA VAL A 105 -29.62 -3.78 17.71
C VAL A 105 -28.10 -3.69 17.79
N ARG A 106 -27.40 -4.83 17.78
CA ARG A 106 -25.93 -4.88 17.80
C ARG A 106 -25.29 -4.34 16.53
N LEU A 107 -25.87 -4.55 15.34
CA LEU A 107 -25.35 -3.96 14.09
C LEU A 107 -25.43 -2.43 14.09
N ARG A 108 -26.55 -1.85 14.56
CA ARG A 108 -26.67 -0.40 14.72
C ARG A 108 -25.68 0.16 15.74
N GLN A 109 -25.39 -0.61 16.79
CA GLN A 109 -24.35 -0.26 17.77
C GLN A 109 -22.94 -0.46 17.20
N ALA A 110 -22.71 -1.42 16.31
CA ALA A 110 -21.44 -1.69 15.64
C ALA A 110 -21.13 -0.69 14.50
N GLU A 111 -22.15 -0.05 13.90
CA GLU A 111 -21.95 1.11 13.02
C GLU A 111 -21.44 2.35 13.78
N GLN A 112 -21.74 2.47 15.08
CA GLN A 112 -21.32 3.58 15.92
C GLN A 112 -20.09 3.27 16.79
N ALA A 113 -19.79 1.99 17.02
CA ALA A 113 -18.60 1.56 17.74
C ALA A 113 -17.43 1.40 16.75
N PRO A 114 -16.24 1.96 17.05
CA PRO A 114 -15.08 1.77 16.19
C PRO A 114 -14.74 0.27 16.12
N LEU A 115 -14.76 -0.27 14.91
CA LEU A 115 -14.22 -1.59 14.58
C LEU A 115 -12.79 -1.72 15.13
N ASP A 116 -12.63 -2.49 16.20
CA ASP A 116 -11.42 -3.26 16.56
C ASP A 116 -10.08 -2.61 16.17
N GLY A 117 -9.76 -1.41 16.70
CA GLY A 117 -8.42 -0.80 16.63
C GLY A 117 -7.84 -0.50 15.22
N ILE A 118 -8.54 -0.86 14.15
CA ILE A 118 -8.24 -0.49 12.77
C ILE A 118 -9.16 0.67 12.47
N ARG A 119 -8.71 1.87 12.84
CA ARG A 119 -9.33 3.09 12.34
C ARG A 119 -9.40 2.99 10.82
N ASP A 120 -10.56 3.27 10.25
CA ASP A 120 -10.69 3.50 8.83
C ASP A 120 -9.68 4.58 8.42
N ALA A 121 -8.64 4.18 7.69
CA ALA A 121 -7.53 5.06 7.31
C ALA A 121 -7.98 6.23 6.43
N PHE A 122 -9.17 6.12 5.82
CA PHE A 122 -9.77 7.16 5.00
C PHE A 122 -10.87 7.94 5.71
N ALA A 123 -11.24 7.59 6.95
CA ALA A 123 -12.23 8.33 7.74
C ALA A 123 -11.90 9.83 7.79
N PRO A 124 -10.64 10.25 8.04
CA PRO A 124 -10.32 11.67 8.11
C PRO A 124 -10.58 12.41 6.80
N VAL A 125 -10.46 11.72 5.67
CA VAL A 125 -10.73 12.29 4.34
C VAL A 125 -12.23 12.35 4.07
N ARG A 126 -12.98 11.28 4.41
CA ARG A 126 -14.45 11.26 4.26
C ARG A 126 -15.11 12.33 5.09
N GLU A 127 -14.66 12.51 6.33
CA GLU A 127 -15.15 13.56 7.24
C GLU A 127 -14.82 15.00 6.78
N LEU A 128 -14.06 15.21 5.70
CA LEU A 128 -13.94 16.54 5.08
C LEU A 128 -15.16 16.88 4.22
N VAL A 129 -15.91 15.87 3.77
CA VAL A 129 -17.08 15.99 2.88
C VAL A 129 -18.37 15.63 3.60
N GLU A 130 -18.32 14.64 4.49
CA GLU A 130 -19.46 14.08 5.19
C GLU A 130 -19.42 14.41 6.69
N GLY A 131 -20.59 14.51 7.31
CA GLY A 131 -20.73 14.73 8.75
C GLY A 131 -20.80 16.20 9.19
N PRO A 132 -20.95 16.45 10.50
CA PRO A 132 -21.22 17.78 11.05
C PRO A 132 -20.03 18.75 10.97
N GLN A 133 -18.82 18.23 10.75
CA GLN A 133 -17.57 19.00 10.62
C GLN A 133 -17.07 19.04 9.16
N ALA A 134 -17.94 18.74 8.20
CA ALA A 134 -17.61 18.79 6.78
C ALA A 134 -17.20 20.20 6.35
N VAL A 135 -16.10 20.28 5.62
CA VAL A 135 -15.55 21.53 5.06
C VAL A 135 -16.06 21.76 3.64
N VAL A 136 -16.23 20.67 2.89
CA VAL A 136 -16.69 20.71 1.51
C VAL A 136 -18.19 20.50 1.50
N ARG A 137 -18.92 21.42 0.86
CA ARG A 137 -20.35 21.27 0.63
C ARG A 137 -20.60 20.07 -0.29
N LYS A 138 -21.58 19.24 0.06
CA LYS A 138 -21.89 18.00 -0.67
C LYS A 138 -22.18 18.25 -2.15
N GLU A 139 -22.87 19.35 -2.48
CA GLU A 139 -23.20 19.70 -3.86
C GLU A 139 -21.94 19.98 -4.71
N ILE A 140 -20.89 20.56 -4.11
CA ILE A 140 -19.62 20.81 -4.79
C ILE A 140 -18.88 19.48 -4.99
N TYR A 141 -18.89 18.61 -3.99
CA TYR A 141 -18.25 17.30 -4.08
C TYR A 141 -18.90 16.45 -5.19
N ASP A 142 -20.23 16.32 -5.20
CA ASP A 142 -20.95 15.50 -6.17
C ASP A 142 -20.75 16.01 -7.60
N ALA A 143 -20.68 17.34 -7.79
CA ALA A 143 -20.40 17.95 -9.09
C ALA A 143 -19.00 17.63 -9.64
N VAL A 144 -18.01 17.38 -8.76
CA VAL A 144 -16.63 17.07 -9.15
C VAL A 144 -16.40 15.56 -9.21
N ALA A 145 -16.96 14.78 -8.27
CA ALA A 145 -16.75 13.34 -8.16
C ALA A 145 -17.33 12.55 -9.35
N GLY A 146 -18.44 13.03 -9.94
CA GLY A 146 -19.06 12.43 -11.12
C GLY A 146 -18.53 12.97 -12.47
N SER A 147 -17.49 13.81 -12.46
CA SER A 147 -16.98 14.43 -13.68
C SER A 147 -15.86 13.60 -14.32
N ASP A 148 -16.05 13.25 -15.60
CA ASP A 148 -15.00 12.63 -16.44
C ASP A 148 -13.96 13.66 -16.94
N ALA A 149 -14.07 14.92 -16.52
CA ALA A 149 -13.13 15.97 -16.93
C ALA A 149 -11.73 15.69 -16.34
N LYS A 150 -10.75 15.49 -17.24
CA LYS A 150 -9.36 15.27 -16.86
C LYS A 150 -8.76 16.57 -16.32
N VAL A 151 -8.76 16.74 -15.01
CA VAL A 151 -8.06 17.84 -14.34
C VAL A 151 -6.55 17.72 -14.62
N LEU A 152 -6.00 18.65 -15.41
CA LEU A 152 -4.58 18.63 -15.79
C LEU A 152 -3.68 19.03 -14.62
N SER A 153 -3.99 20.13 -13.93
CA SER A 153 -3.41 20.55 -12.65
C SER A 153 -4.17 21.79 -12.14
N VAL A 154 -4.58 21.82 -10.87
CA VAL A 154 -5.20 22.99 -10.23
C VAL A 154 -4.24 23.57 -9.19
N ILE A 155 -3.98 24.87 -9.29
CA ILE A 155 -3.17 25.61 -8.32
C ILE A 155 -4.08 26.60 -7.60
N ALA A 156 -4.07 26.56 -6.27
CA ALA A 156 -4.73 27.53 -5.41
C ALA A 156 -3.73 28.19 -4.46
N ALA A 157 -3.96 29.46 -4.12
CA ALA A 157 -3.14 30.22 -3.19
C ALA A 157 -4.02 30.83 -2.09
N VAL A 158 -3.50 30.83 -0.87
CA VAL A 158 -4.19 31.31 0.33
C VAL A 158 -3.23 32.07 1.22
N ARG A 159 -3.68 33.15 1.86
CA ARG A 159 -2.84 34.01 2.68
C ARG A 159 -2.49 33.30 3.97
N ALA A 160 -1.21 33.13 4.26
CA ALA A 160 -0.70 32.43 5.45
C ALA A 160 0.36 33.25 6.18
N LYS A 161 0.63 32.93 7.44
CA LYS A 161 1.73 33.56 8.22
C LYS A 161 3.11 33.07 7.78
N GLN A 162 3.18 31.83 7.31
CA GLN A 162 4.40 31.15 6.87
C GLN A 162 4.12 30.38 5.59
N PRO A 163 5.14 30.17 4.73
CA PRO A 163 4.97 29.44 3.49
C PRO A 163 4.81 27.95 3.76
N TRP A 164 3.76 27.34 3.19
CA TRP A 164 3.51 25.90 3.26
C TRP A 164 2.90 25.43 1.93
N ALA A 165 2.91 24.11 1.68
CA ALA A 165 2.33 23.56 0.46
C ALA A 165 1.63 22.22 0.69
N PHE A 166 0.51 22.04 0.02
CA PHE A 166 -0.21 20.77 -0.08
C PHE A 166 -0.20 20.29 -1.54
N PHE A 167 0.03 19.00 -1.72
CA PHE A 167 -0.02 18.32 -3.01
C PHE A 167 -0.93 17.09 -2.93
N ALA A 168 -1.92 17.01 -3.81
CA ALA A 168 -2.65 15.79 -4.10
C ALA A 168 -2.06 15.13 -5.35
N LEU A 169 -1.38 14.00 -5.17
CA LEU A 169 -0.74 13.25 -6.25
C LEU A 169 -1.71 12.23 -6.82
N SER A 170 -1.91 12.29 -8.14
CA SER A 170 -2.70 11.31 -8.88
C SER A 170 -2.03 9.93 -8.86
N GLY A 171 -2.88 8.90 -8.82
CA GLY A 171 -2.45 7.52 -9.09
C GLY A 171 -2.14 7.35 -10.58
N ARG A 172 -0.99 6.77 -10.91
CA ARG A 172 -0.64 6.36 -12.29
C ARG A 172 -0.02 4.97 -12.26
N GLY A 173 -0.36 4.14 -13.26
CA GLY A 173 0.28 2.83 -13.48
C GLY A 173 0.18 1.87 -12.28
N GLY A 174 -0.96 1.84 -11.60
CA GLY A 174 -1.17 0.97 -10.42
C GLY A 174 -0.71 1.56 -9.08
N LYS A 175 -0.15 2.77 -9.06
CA LYS A 175 0.16 3.49 -7.81
C LYS A 175 -1.10 4.14 -7.24
N ALA A 176 -1.30 4.00 -5.93
CA ALA A 176 -2.37 4.69 -5.22
C ALA A 176 -2.17 6.22 -5.25
N PRO A 177 -3.26 7.00 -5.23
CA PRO A 177 -3.18 8.44 -4.98
C PRO A 177 -2.58 8.70 -3.60
N GLN A 178 -1.89 9.83 -3.46
CA GLN A 178 -1.19 10.17 -2.21
C GLN A 178 -1.29 11.67 -1.92
N TRP A 179 -1.48 12.02 -0.66
CA TRP A 179 -1.45 13.40 -0.19
C TRP A 179 -0.11 13.68 0.47
N VAL A 180 0.44 14.87 0.19
CA VAL A 180 1.71 15.33 0.75
C VAL A 180 1.54 16.75 1.24
N TRP A 181 1.93 17.00 2.49
CA TRP A 181 1.93 18.32 3.11
C TRP A 181 3.34 18.73 3.51
N PHE A 182 3.69 19.99 3.29
CA PHE A 182 4.91 20.63 3.78
C PHE A 182 4.52 21.80 4.68
N THR A 183 4.86 21.73 5.97
CA THR A 183 4.56 22.80 6.94
C THR A 183 5.42 24.04 6.72
N ASP A 184 6.63 23.86 6.21
CA ASP A 184 7.56 24.93 5.83
C ASP A 184 8.53 24.46 4.74
N ALA A 185 9.41 25.35 4.27
CA ALA A 185 10.37 25.07 3.19
C ALA A 185 11.44 24.01 3.55
N HIS A 186 11.63 23.68 4.82
CA HIS A 186 12.68 22.79 5.33
C HIS A 186 12.15 21.52 6.00
N ALA A 187 10.90 21.53 6.48
CA ALA A 187 10.25 20.40 7.12
C ALA A 187 10.18 19.14 6.25
N PRO A 188 10.19 17.94 6.86
CA PRO A 188 9.95 16.69 6.14
C PRO A 188 8.51 16.65 5.61
N PRO A 189 8.27 15.92 4.50
CA PRO A 189 6.92 15.73 3.97
C PRO A 189 6.05 14.95 4.96
N GLU A 190 4.86 15.45 5.21
CA GLU A 190 3.82 14.78 5.97
C GLU A 190 2.87 14.05 5.02
N THR A 191 2.54 12.81 5.36
CA THR A 191 1.69 11.90 4.53
C THR A 191 0.56 11.27 5.34
N ASP A 192 0.48 11.61 6.63
CA ASP A 192 -0.55 11.13 7.55
C ASP A 192 -1.88 11.85 7.24
N LEU A 193 -2.90 11.08 6.86
CA LEU A 193 -4.19 11.64 6.44
C LEU A 193 -4.94 12.32 7.58
N ASP A 194 -4.80 11.87 8.83
CA ASP A 194 -5.43 12.52 9.99
C ASP A 194 -4.88 13.94 10.14
N ARG A 195 -3.56 14.08 10.08
CA ARG A 195 -2.88 15.36 10.26
C ARG A 195 -3.11 16.30 9.09
N ILE A 196 -3.05 15.78 7.86
CA ILE A 196 -3.34 16.56 6.66
C ILE A 196 -4.80 17.05 6.67
N ALA A 197 -5.76 16.19 7.04
CA ALA A 197 -7.15 16.59 7.15
C ALA A 197 -7.34 17.68 8.22
N ALA A 198 -6.67 17.57 9.37
CA ALA A 198 -6.69 18.62 10.39
C ALA A 198 -6.15 19.96 9.86
N HIS A 199 -5.04 19.95 9.11
CA HIS A 199 -4.52 21.14 8.46
C HIS A 199 -5.50 21.75 7.45
N LEU A 200 -6.12 20.93 6.60
CA LEU A 200 -7.12 21.40 5.61
C LEU A 200 -8.36 22.01 6.29
N ARG A 201 -8.81 21.47 7.43
CA ARG A 201 -9.91 22.06 8.22
C ARG A 201 -9.54 23.43 8.80
N ALA A 202 -8.37 23.53 9.44
CA ALA A 202 -7.88 24.79 9.99
C ALA A 202 -7.73 25.86 8.89
N MET A 203 -7.34 25.43 7.69
CA MET A 203 -7.24 26.28 6.51
C MET A 203 -8.59 26.87 6.10
N ALA A 204 -9.61 26.03 5.95
CA ALA A 204 -10.93 26.47 5.51
C ALA A 204 -11.63 27.42 6.50
N GLN A 205 -11.27 27.37 7.79
CA GLN A 205 -11.87 28.20 8.82
C GLN A 205 -11.18 29.57 9.00
N GLY A 206 -9.99 29.80 8.40
CA GLY A 206 -9.15 30.93 8.83
C GLY A 206 -8.29 31.64 7.77
N HIS A 207 -8.26 31.20 6.50
CA HIS A 207 -7.37 31.80 5.51
C HIS A 207 -8.14 32.38 4.33
N ALA A 208 -7.82 33.63 3.98
CA ALA A 208 -8.40 34.30 2.83
C ALA A 208 -7.75 33.81 1.53
N PRO A 209 -8.53 33.57 0.45
CA PRO A 209 -7.98 33.33 -0.87
C PRO A 209 -7.05 34.45 -1.31
N VAL A 210 -5.96 34.10 -1.98
CA VAL A 210 -5.05 35.07 -2.61
C VAL A 210 -5.33 35.06 -4.11
N ASP A 211 -5.45 36.25 -4.70
CA ASP A 211 -5.47 36.39 -6.14
C ASP A 211 -4.09 36.03 -6.72
N ILE A 212 -4.05 34.92 -7.45
CA ILE A 212 -2.82 34.38 -8.04
C ILE A 212 -2.22 35.36 -9.06
N HIS A 213 -3.05 36.12 -9.79
CA HIS A 213 -2.57 37.07 -10.77
C HIS A 213 -1.88 38.26 -10.10
N ALA A 214 -2.41 38.72 -8.96
CA ALA A 214 -1.79 39.80 -8.19
C ALA A 214 -0.50 39.36 -7.47
N ALA A 215 -0.38 38.08 -7.11
CA ALA A 215 0.76 37.53 -6.37
C ALA A 215 1.63 36.55 -7.19
N GLN A 216 1.64 36.70 -8.52
CA GLN A 216 2.20 35.72 -9.46
C GLN A 216 3.65 35.35 -9.13
N ASP A 217 4.54 36.33 -8.93
CA ASP A 217 5.96 36.10 -8.69
C ASP A 217 6.21 35.31 -7.39
N SER A 218 5.49 35.65 -6.33
CA SER A 218 5.56 34.97 -5.03
C SER A 218 5.05 33.54 -5.13
N VAL A 219 3.91 33.33 -5.81
CA VAL A 219 3.32 32.01 -6.03
C VAL A 219 4.25 31.12 -6.87
N GLU A 220 4.83 31.65 -7.95
CA GLU A 220 5.73 30.89 -8.81
C GLU A 220 7.02 30.49 -8.07
N THR A 221 7.57 31.42 -7.28
CA THR A 221 8.77 31.17 -6.47
C THR A 221 8.54 30.07 -5.44
N LEU A 222 7.40 30.12 -4.74
CA LEU A 222 7.01 29.09 -3.76
C LEU A 222 6.73 27.75 -4.45
N LEU A 223 6.01 27.75 -5.56
CA LEU A 223 5.73 26.54 -6.33
C LEU A 223 7.02 25.85 -6.78
N ARG A 224 7.98 26.61 -7.33
CA ARG A 224 9.28 26.08 -7.75
C ARG A 224 10.05 25.48 -6.57
N THR A 225 10.01 26.16 -5.43
CA THR A 225 10.66 25.70 -4.19
C THR A 225 10.06 24.38 -3.70
N PHE A 226 8.73 24.31 -3.59
CA PHE A 226 8.05 23.12 -3.09
C PHE A 226 8.00 21.96 -4.09
N ARG A 227 7.98 22.21 -5.41
CA ARG A 227 8.14 21.14 -6.42
C ARG A 227 9.50 20.47 -6.32
N ARG A 228 10.58 21.26 -6.19
CA ARG A 228 11.93 20.71 -5.94
C ARG A 228 11.99 19.92 -4.63
N ARG A 229 11.29 20.38 -3.58
CA ARG A 229 11.19 19.66 -2.31
C ARG A 229 10.48 18.32 -2.46
N LEU A 230 9.37 18.29 -3.18
CA LEU A 230 8.61 17.08 -3.49
C LEU A 230 9.46 16.07 -4.27
N GLU A 231 10.23 16.53 -5.25
CA GLU A 231 11.17 15.71 -6.01
C GLU A 231 12.27 15.12 -5.12
N ASN A 232 12.87 15.93 -4.24
CA ASN A 232 13.88 15.45 -3.29
C ASN A 232 13.29 14.48 -2.25
N ALA A 233 12.00 14.59 -1.96
CA ALA A 233 11.27 13.72 -1.06
C ALA A 233 10.75 12.42 -1.71
N GLU A 234 10.81 12.28 -3.03
CA GLU A 234 10.21 11.15 -3.77
C GLU A 234 10.59 9.80 -3.16
N ARG A 235 11.88 9.62 -2.86
CA ARG A 235 12.40 8.40 -2.26
C ARG A 235 11.81 8.14 -0.87
N SER A 236 11.65 9.16 -0.02
CA SER A 236 11.10 8.98 1.33
C SER A 236 9.59 8.73 1.34
N LEU A 237 8.89 9.04 0.25
CA LEU A 237 7.46 8.75 0.07
C LEU A 237 7.19 7.29 -0.30
N LEU A 238 8.20 6.55 -0.76
CA LEU A 238 8.06 5.12 -1.07
C LEU A 238 7.94 4.26 0.20
N PRO A 239 7.34 3.06 0.14
CA PRO A 239 7.34 2.11 1.25
C PRO A 239 8.76 1.80 1.74
N ARG A 240 8.95 1.62 3.06
CA ARG A 240 10.27 1.36 3.68
C ARG A 240 11.06 0.25 3.00
N ARG A 241 10.40 -0.83 2.54
CA ARG A 241 11.04 -1.93 1.80
C ARG A 241 11.71 -1.45 0.51
N LYS A 242 11.02 -0.59 -0.25
CA LYS A 242 11.50 -0.04 -1.52
C LYS A 242 12.61 1.00 -1.30
N GLN A 243 12.49 1.83 -0.25
CA GLN A 243 13.58 2.72 0.19
C GLN A 243 14.87 1.95 0.44
N ARG A 244 14.79 0.87 1.24
CA ARG A 244 15.95 0.00 1.51
C ARG A 244 16.45 -0.70 0.24
N ALA A 245 15.57 -1.14 -0.64
CA ALA A 245 15.98 -1.72 -1.92
C ALA A 245 16.83 -0.76 -2.75
N LEU A 246 16.42 0.52 -2.86
CA LEU A 246 17.19 1.55 -3.56
C LEU A 246 18.51 1.89 -2.87
N GLU A 247 18.57 1.87 -1.53
CA GLU A 247 19.82 2.06 -0.77
C GLU A 247 20.83 0.95 -1.09
N GLU A 248 20.35 -0.28 -1.14
CA GLU A 248 21.18 -1.44 -1.46
C GLU A 248 21.63 -1.44 -2.92
N LEU A 249 20.72 -1.09 -3.84
CA LEU A 249 21.01 -0.92 -5.26
C LEU A 249 22.11 0.12 -5.48
N GLU A 250 21.93 1.32 -4.93
CA GLU A 250 22.90 2.42 -5.07
C GLU A 250 24.29 2.03 -4.52
N TYR A 251 24.31 1.38 -3.36
CA TYR A 251 25.55 0.90 -2.74
C TYR A 251 26.29 -0.14 -3.60
N LEU A 252 25.55 -1.10 -4.17
CA LEU A 252 26.14 -2.15 -5.00
C LEU A 252 26.55 -1.62 -6.37
N LEU A 253 25.73 -0.81 -7.02
CA LEU A 253 26.07 -0.19 -8.30
C LEU A 253 27.32 0.69 -8.21
N SER A 254 27.50 1.43 -7.11
CA SER A 254 28.70 2.23 -6.87
C SER A 254 30.00 1.40 -6.87
N ARG A 255 29.90 0.08 -6.73
CA ARG A 255 31.04 -0.85 -6.81
C ARG A 255 31.04 -1.67 -8.08
N TYR A 256 29.85 -2.02 -8.59
CA TYR A 256 29.74 -2.77 -9.84
C TYR A 256 30.31 -1.97 -11.02
N VAL A 257 30.15 -0.64 -11.02
CA VAL A 257 30.77 0.27 -12.00
C VAL A 257 32.31 0.21 -11.98
N LEU A 258 32.93 -0.31 -10.91
CA LEU A 258 34.39 -0.44 -10.79
C LEU A 258 34.89 -1.86 -11.12
N LEU A 259 34.01 -2.77 -11.55
CA LEU A 259 34.41 -4.14 -11.87
C LEU A 259 35.32 -4.17 -13.11
N PRO A 260 36.37 -5.00 -13.11
CA PRO A 260 37.21 -5.19 -14.29
C PRO A 260 36.41 -5.92 -15.38
N ASN A 261 36.75 -5.66 -16.65
CA ASN A 261 36.19 -6.34 -17.83
C ASN A 261 34.72 -6.02 -18.17
N LEU A 262 34.18 -4.87 -17.74
CA LEU A 262 32.91 -4.37 -18.26
C LEU A 262 33.08 -3.91 -19.71
N SER A 263 32.09 -4.19 -20.56
CA SER A 263 32.00 -3.53 -21.86
C SER A 263 31.69 -2.03 -21.67
N LEU A 264 31.93 -1.22 -22.71
CA LEU A 264 31.59 0.20 -22.68
C LEU A 264 30.09 0.41 -22.39
N ASP A 265 29.23 -0.34 -23.07
CA ASP A 265 27.77 -0.29 -22.92
C ASP A 265 27.32 -0.68 -21.51
N GLU A 266 27.93 -1.72 -20.93
CA GLU A 266 27.62 -2.14 -19.56
C GLU A 266 28.02 -1.07 -18.54
N HIS A 267 29.18 -0.47 -18.73
CA HIS A 267 29.68 0.59 -17.86
C HIS A 267 28.81 1.85 -17.93
N GLU A 268 28.41 2.25 -19.13
CA GLU A 268 27.49 3.37 -19.34
C GLU A 268 26.10 3.08 -18.76
N GLY A 269 25.56 1.89 -19.01
CA GLY A 269 24.27 1.46 -18.47
C GLY A 269 24.23 1.47 -16.94
N LEU A 270 25.24 0.90 -16.28
CA LEU A 270 25.31 0.90 -14.81
C LEU A 270 25.45 2.32 -14.24
N ARG A 271 26.24 3.19 -14.88
CA ARG A 271 26.36 4.59 -14.47
C ARG A 271 25.04 5.34 -14.64
N TRP A 272 24.35 5.15 -15.76
CA TRP A 272 23.05 5.75 -16.00
C TRP A 272 22.04 5.35 -14.91
N ILE A 273 21.96 4.07 -14.56
CA ILE A 273 21.08 3.59 -13.48
C ILE A 273 21.48 4.23 -12.15
N LEU A 274 22.78 4.27 -11.83
CA LEU A 274 23.28 4.86 -10.58
C LEU A 274 22.93 6.35 -10.47
N HIS A 275 23.11 7.11 -11.55
CA HIS A 275 22.71 8.53 -11.60
C HIS A 275 21.19 8.71 -11.49
N GLY A 276 20.41 7.83 -12.14
CA GLY A 276 18.96 7.82 -12.05
C GLY A 276 18.45 7.59 -10.63
N VAL A 277 18.98 6.60 -9.91
CA VAL A 277 18.60 6.29 -8.52
C VAL A 277 19.00 7.40 -7.54
N ARG A 278 20.06 8.16 -7.85
CA ARG A 278 20.48 9.35 -7.09
C ARG A 278 19.66 10.61 -7.41
N GLY A 279 18.79 10.56 -8.40
CA GLY A 279 18.02 11.72 -8.85
C GLY A 279 18.84 12.79 -9.59
N ALA A 280 20.02 12.44 -10.12
CA ALA A 280 20.95 13.39 -10.73
C ALA A 280 20.68 13.67 -12.23
N SER A 281 19.54 13.25 -12.78
CA SER A 281 19.21 13.42 -14.20
C SER A 281 18.33 14.65 -14.46
N GLU A 282 18.72 15.46 -15.44
CA GLU A 282 17.87 16.45 -16.10
C GLU A 282 16.93 15.75 -17.11
N GLY A 283 15.66 16.17 -17.17
CA GLY A 283 14.66 15.59 -18.07
C GLY A 283 13.94 14.34 -17.51
N LEU A 284 13.78 13.31 -18.35
CA LEU A 284 13.10 12.07 -17.96
C LEU A 284 13.92 11.27 -16.94
N ARG A 285 13.35 11.09 -15.75
CA ARG A 285 13.93 10.39 -14.61
C ARG A 285 13.50 8.93 -14.56
N LEU A 286 14.34 8.10 -13.93
CA LEU A 286 14.00 6.72 -13.64
C LEU A 286 12.85 6.68 -12.61
N ASP A 287 11.79 5.93 -12.89
CA ASP A 287 10.75 5.69 -11.89
C ASP A 287 11.34 4.90 -10.71
N LEU A 288 11.50 5.55 -9.56
CA LEU A 288 12.16 4.95 -8.39
C LEU A 288 11.39 3.76 -7.82
N ASP A 289 10.07 3.74 -7.99
CA ASP A 289 9.22 2.66 -7.49
C ASP A 289 9.45 1.38 -8.32
N ALA A 290 9.37 1.52 -9.65
CA ALA A 290 9.62 0.43 -10.58
C ALA A 290 11.09 -0.01 -10.57
N ALA A 291 12.04 0.91 -10.36
CA ALA A 291 13.45 0.59 -10.14
C ALA A 291 13.66 -0.27 -8.88
N ALA A 292 12.97 0.05 -7.79
CA ALA A 292 13.04 -0.74 -6.56
C ALA A 292 12.48 -2.15 -6.77
N GLU A 293 11.37 -2.30 -7.49
CA GLU A 293 10.79 -3.60 -7.84
C GLU A 293 11.71 -4.42 -8.75
N ALA A 294 12.23 -3.80 -9.81
CA ALA A 294 13.19 -4.42 -10.71
C ALA A 294 14.43 -4.94 -9.95
N TRP A 295 14.94 -4.16 -9.00
CA TRP A 295 16.04 -4.60 -8.15
C TRP A 295 15.67 -5.75 -7.22
N LEU A 296 14.50 -5.67 -6.56
CA LEU A 296 14.01 -6.72 -5.67
C LEU A 296 13.82 -8.06 -6.40
N GLU A 297 13.38 -8.02 -7.65
CA GLU A 297 13.29 -9.21 -8.50
C GLU A 297 14.67 -9.76 -8.86
N LEU A 298 15.64 -8.92 -9.21
CA LEU A 298 17.01 -9.37 -9.56
C LEU A 298 17.70 -10.07 -8.39
N VAL A 299 17.48 -9.61 -7.16
CA VAL A 299 18.09 -10.21 -5.97
C VAL A 299 17.26 -11.35 -5.37
N ARG A 300 16.08 -11.65 -5.93
CA ARG A 300 15.16 -12.65 -5.39
C ARG A 300 15.80 -14.03 -5.30
N ASP A 301 16.47 -14.46 -6.36
CA ASP A 301 17.13 -15.77 -6.41
C ASP A 301 18.22 -15.87 -5.33
N VAL A 302 19.06 -14.84 -5.22
CA VAL A 302 20.12 -14.76 -4.20
C VAL A 302 19.56 -14.71 -2.78
N TRP A 303 18.42 -14.02 -2.61
CA TRP A 303 17.71 -13.99 -1.33
C TRP A 303 17.20 -15.37 -0.93
N LEU A 304 16.56 -16.10 -1.85
CA LEU A 304 16.02 -17.44 -1.60
C LEU A 304 17.14 -18.44 -1.27
N ASP A 305 18.24 -18.40 -2.01
CA ASP A 305 19.43 -19.22 -1.74
C ASP A 305 20.01 -18.96 -0.34
N GLU A 306 20.15 -17.68 0.03
CA GLU A 306 20.68 -17.29 1.34
C GLU A 306 19.73 -17.67 2.48
N LEU A 307 18.41 -17.67 2.21
CA LEU A 307 17.39 -18.10 3.16
C LEU A 307 17.43 -19.62 3.36
N GLY A 308 17.58 -20.40 2.28
CA GLY A 308 17.77 -21.86 2.34
C GLY A 308 19.05 -22.26 3.09
N ARG A 309 20.16 -21.54 2.88
CA ARG A 309 21.44 -21.79 3.57
C ARG A 309 21.42 -21.45 5.06
N ARG A 310 20.54 -20.54 5.49
CA ARG A 310 20.51 -20.06 6.89
C ARG A 310 19.68 -20.94 7.83
N GLY A 311 18.86 -21.85 7.33
CA GLY A 311 18.03 -22.74 8.17
C GLY A 311 17.16 -21.98 9.20
N GLN A 312 16.87 -22.61 10.35
CA GLN A 312 16.07 -22.05 11.46
C GLN A 312 16.79 -20.98 12.32
N ARG A 313 17.53 -20.04 11.72
CA ARG A 313 18.14 -18.95 12.51
C ARG A 313 17.08 -17.93 12.95
N LYS A 314 17.07 -17.61 14.26
CA LYS A 314 16.10 -16.70 14.93
C LYS A 314 16.03 -15.25 14.41
N ARG A 315 16.91 -14.81 13.50
CA ARG A 315 16.97 -13.40 13.05
C ARG A 315 16.52 -13.26 11.59
N PRO A 316 15.59 -12.32 11.29
CA PRO A 316 15.10 -12.13 9.93
C PRO A 316 16.24 -11.69 8.99
N LEU A 317 16.26 -12.29 7.80
CA LEU A 317 17.15 -11.87 6.71
C LEU A 317 16.78 -10.44 6.31
N ARG A 318 17.78 -9.61 6.01
CA ARG A 318 17.63 -8.21 5.60
C ARG A 318 18.44 -8.01 4.32
N LEU A 319 18.05 -7.06 3.47
CA LEU A 319 18.70 -6.85 2.17
C LEU A 319 20.20 -6.57 2.30
N ARG A 320 20.60 -5.78 3.31
CA ARG A 320 22.01 -5.55 3.65
C ARG A 320 22.85 -6.80 3.88
N HIS A 321 22.24 -7.93 4.27
CA HIS A 321 22.95 -9.18 4.48
C HIS A 321 23.33 -9.85 3.16
N LEU A 322 22.67 -9.51 2.04
CA LEU A 322 23.01 -10.00 0.71
C LEU A 322 24.26 -9.33 0.14
N ARG A 323 24.67 -8.16 0.64
CA ARG A 323 25.83 -7.39 0.14
C ARG A 323 27.08 -8.26 -0.02
N ARG A 324 27.43 -9.03 1.01
CA ARG A 324 28.64 -9.87 0.98
C ARG A 324 28.59 -10.89 -0.15
N ARG A 325 27.41 -11.51 -0.36
CA ARG A 325 27.20 -12.51 -1.40
C ARG A 325 27.22 -11.88 -2.79
N LEU A 326 26.51 -10.76 -2.96
CA LEU A 326 26.43 -10.00 -4.21
C LEU A 326 27.75 -9.32 -4.60
N LEU A 327 28.68 -9.09 -3.66
CA LEU A 327 30.02 -8.61 -3.99
C LEU A 327 30.97 -9.76 -4.35
N ALA A 328 30.84 -10.91 -3.68
CA ALA A 328 31.65 -12.10 -3.97
C ALA A 328 31.24 -12.76 -5.29
N GLN A 329 29.96 -12.74 -5.63
CA GLN A 329 29.41 -13.22 -6.89
C GLN A 329 28.45 -12.16 -7.43
N PRO A 330 28.98 -11.17 -8.18
CA PRO A 330 28.18 -10.11 -8.78
C PRO A 330 27.14 -10.66 -9.76
N ILE A 331 25.97 -10.02 -9.78
CA ILE A 331 25.01 -10.22 -10.86
C ILE A 331 25.64 -9.65 -12.15
N PRO A 332 25.61 -10.38 -13.28
CA PRO A 332 26.16 -9.88 -14.54
C PRO A 332 25.60 -8.51 -14.91
N ALA A 333 26.47 -7.58 -15.31
CA ALA A 333 26.10 -6.19 -15.62
C ALA A 333 25.03 -6.12 -16.72
N SER A 334 25.22 -6.86 -17.81
CA SER A 334 24.22 -7.06 -18.87
C SER A 334 22.82 -7.46 -18.36
N ARG A 335 22.72 -8.33 -17.35
CA ARG A 335 21.42 -8.73 -16.76
C ARG A 335 20.76 -7.56 -16.03
N ILE A 336 21.55 -6.74 -15.33
CA ILE A 336 21.05 -5.54 -14.64
C ILE A 336 20.58 -4.52 -15.67
N VAL A 337 21.42 -4.17 -16.64
CA VAL A 337 21.10 -3.19 -17.69
C VAL A 337 19.83 -3.59 -18.44
N ARG A 338 19.75 -4.84 -18.93
CA ARG A 338 18.57 -5.36 -19.63
C ARG A 338 17.28 -5.34 -18.79
N ARG A 339 17.39 -5.52 -17.47
CA ARG A 339 16.22 -5.43 -16.59
C ARG A 339 15.78 -3.98 -16.42
N PHE A 340 16.72 -3.05 -16.31
CA PHE A 340 16.45 -1.61 -16.13
C PHE A 340 16.00 -0.90 -17.41
N GLU A 341 16.27 -1.46 -18.59
CA GLU A 341 15.65 -1.00 -19.86
C GLU A 341 14.12 -1.02 -19.83
N LYS A 342 13.54 -1.95 -19.05
CA LYS A 342 12.08 -2.07 -18.90
C LYS A 342 11.50 -1.14 -17.84
N VAL A 343 12.33 -0.45 -17.07
CA VAL A 343 11.86 0.47 -16.03
C VAL A 343 11.37 1.76 -16.70
N PRO A 344 10.11 2.18 -16.45
CA PRO A 344 9.57 3.39 -17.04
C PRO A 344 10.40 4.63 -16.71
N ARG A 345 10.48 5.54 -17.68
CA ARG A 345 11.03 6.87 -17.50
C ARG A 345 9.88 7.86 -17.34
N THR A 346 9.99 8.75 -16.36
CA THR A 346 8.91 9.65 -15.95
C THR A 346 9.43 11.07 -15.81
N GLU A 347 8.54 12.05 -15.91
CA GLU A 347 8.88 13.47 -15.73
C GLU A 347 9.16 13.84 -14.26
N GLY A 348 9.06 12.87 -13.33
CA GLY A 348 9.25 13.04 -11.89
C GLY A 348 7.94 13.12 -11.12
N ILE A 349 8.01 12.94 -9.80
CA ILE A 349 6.83 12.91 -8.93
C ILE A 349 6.02 14.21 -8.93
N SER A 350 6.65 15.36 -9.20
CA SER A 350 5.97 16.66 -9.22
C SER A 350 4.95 16.79 -10.36
N TYR A 351 5.13 16.05 -11.45
CA TYR A 351 4.17 16.00 -12.57
C TYR A 351 2.94 15.12 -12.28
N ARG A 352 2.93 14.40 -11.16
CA ARG A 352 1.74 13.68 -10.68
C ARG A 352 0.79 14.59 -9.89
N ALA A 353 1.21 15.79 -9.51
CA ALA A 353 0.38 16.71 -8.74
C ALA A 353 -0.84 17.14 -9.55
N ALA A 354 -2.02 16.67 -9.14
CA ALA A 354 -3.30 17.04 -9.73
C ALA A 354 -3.85 18.32 -9.08
N VAL A 355 -3.61 18.49 -7.78
CA VAL A 355 -3.98 19.70 -7.03
C VAL A 355 -2.79 20.15 -6.20
N THR A 356 -2.51 21.45 -6.22
CA THR A 356 -1.53 22.12 -5.37
C THR A 356 -2.19 23.30 -4.66
N ILE A 357 -2.05 23.38 -3.33
CA ILE A 357 -2.48 24.54 -2.55
C ILE A 357 -1.25 25.13 -1.86
N LEU A 358 -1.07 26.45 -1.98
CA LEU A 358 0.08 27.16 -1.43
C LEU A 358 -0.34 28.19 -0.39
N GLY A 359 0.30 28.15 0.77
CA GLY A 359 0.27 29.23 1.75
C GLY A 359 1.25 30.33 1.33
N VAL A 360 0.74 31.49 0.96
CA VAL A 360 1.55 32.65 0.56
C VAL A 360 1.67 33.62 1.75
N PRO A 361 2.90 33.94 2.20
CA PRO A 361 3.11 34.99 3.20
C PRO A 361 2.47 36.29 2.76
N GLY A 362 1.67 36.88 3.67
CA GLY A 362 0.84 38.05 3.40
C GLY A 362 1.58 39.37 3.25
#